data_AF-A0A7G9YW70-F1
#
_entry.id   AF-A0A7G9YW70-F1
#
_cell.length_a   1.000
_cell.length_b   1.000
_cell.length_c   1.000
_cell.angle_alpha   90.00
_cell.angle_beta   90.00
_cell.angle_gamma   90.00
#
_symmetry.space_group_name_H-M   'P 1'
#
loop_
_entity.id
_entity.type
_entity.pdbx_description
1 polymer ?
#
loop_
_entity_poly.entity_id
_entity_poly.type
_entity_poly.pdbx_seq_one_letter_code
_entity_poly.pdbx_strand_id
1 'polypeptide(L)'
;MARTSMGLEENIAGLLCYALGWITGIVFLVLEKENKFVRFHAMQSLVTFLPLSLIASIGWAISSLVGILALILWLVMMFKAYQGEMYKLPIVGDFAEKQIE
;
A
#
# COMPACT_ATOMS: atom_id res chain seq x y z
N MET A 1 17.84 -2.91 8.19
CA MET A 1 16.91 -2.88 7.06
C MET A 1 17.63 -3.41 5.84
N ALA A 2 17.01 -4.35 5.13
CA ALA A 2 17.56 -4.85 3.88
C ALA A 2 17.42 -3.81 2.76
N ARG A 3 18.33 -3.85 1.78
CA ARG A 3 18.24 -3.06 0.56
C ARG A 3 17.41 -3.81 -0.48
N THR A 4 16.63 -3.08 -1.26
CA THR A 4 15.80 -3.61 -2.33
C THR A 4 16.63 -3.79 -3.62
N SER A 5 16.07 -4.46 -4.63
CA SER A 5 16.71 -4.61 -5.95
C SER A 5 16.93 -3.25 -6.65
N MET A 6 16.19 -2.23 -6.21
CA MET A 6 16.27 -0.85 -6.67
C MET A 6 17.26 0.02 -5.86
N GLY A 7 17.99 -0.56 -4.89
CA GLY A 7 18.96 0.16 -4.06
C GLY A 7 18.37 1.01 -2.93
N LEU A 8 17.04 0.99 -2.76
CA LEU A 8 16.33 1.70 -1.68
C LEU A 8 16.37 0.88 -0.39
N GLU A 9 16.21 1.55 0.75
CA GLU A 9 15.89 0.86 2.00
C GLU A 9 14.45 0.34 1.95
N GLU A 10 14.23 -0.87 2.44
CA GLU A 10 12.92 -1.54 2.31
C GLU A 10 11.76 -0.75 2.92
N ASN A 11 11.97 -0.07 4.06
CA ASN A 11 10.96 0.76 4.71
C ASN A 11 10.62 2.02 3.89
N ILE A 12 11.61 2.63 3.23
CA ILE A 12 11.41 3.76 2.32
C ILE A 12 10.64 3.29 1.09
N ALA A 13 11.06 2.18 0.48
CA ALA A 13 10.36 1.59 -0.67
C ALA A 13 8.92 1.18 -0.30
N GLY A 14 8.71 0.59 0.88
CA GLY A 14 7.39 0.23 1.38
C GLY A 14 6.48 1.45 1.61
N LEU A 15 7.01 2.56 2.13
CA LEU A 15 6.27 3.83 2.20
C LEU A 15 5.89 4.32 0.80
N LEU A 16 6.84 4.27 -0.14
CA LEU A 16 6.63 4.76 -1.51
C LEU A 16 5.58 3.94 -2.27
N CYS A 17 5.34 2.67 -1.91
CA CYS A 17 4.23 1.89 -2.44
C CYS A 17 2.86 2.59 -2.27
N TYR A 18 2.71 3.44 -1.25
CA TYR A 18 1.47 4.16 -0.96
C TYR A 18 1.45 5.60 -1.49
N ALA A 19 2.57 6.16 -1.97
CA ALA A 19 2.69 7.59 -2.24
C ALA A 19 1.67 8.14 -3.25
N LEU A 20 1.34 7.35 -4.29
CA LEU A 20 0.27 7.66 -5.25
C LEU A 20 -0.84 6.60 -5.20
N GLY A 21 -1.07 6.03 -4.01
CA GLY A 21 -2.01 4.93 -3.80
C GLY A 21 -1.66 3.71 -4.65
N TRP A 22 -2.66 3.17 -5.34
CA TRP A 22 -2.51 1.94 -6.11
C TRP A 22 -1.55 2.07 -7.31
N ILE A 23 -1.32 3.27 -7.83
CA ILE A 23 -0.42 3.51 -8.97
C ILE A 23 1.02 3.14 -8.60
N THR A 24 1.52 3.68 -7.50
CA THR A 24 2.86 3.33 -6.98
C THR A 24 2.92 1.87 -6.54
N GLY A 25 1.82 1.31 -6.03
CA GLY A 25 1.71 -0.12 -5.74
C GLY A 25 2.00 -0.98 -6.97
N ILE A 26 1.40 -0.68 -8.13
CA ILE A 26 1.67 -1.41 -9.38
C ILE A 26 3.13 -1.25 -9.79
N VAL A 27 3.68 -0.04 -9.75
CA VAL A 27 5.08 0.23 -10.13
C VAL A 27 6.02 -0.65 -9.31
N PHE A 28 5.86 -0.71 -7.98
CA PHE A 28 6.70 -1.54 -7.13
C PHE A 28 6.45 -3.04 -7.31
N LEU A 29 5.22 -3.49 -7.60
CA LEU A 29 4.97 -4.91 -7.95
C LEU A 29 5.70 -5.34 -9.24
N VAL A 30 5.84 -4.41 -10.19
CA VAL A 30 6.55 -4.65 -11.45
C VAL A 30 8.06 -4.60 -11.26
N LEU A 31 8.57 -3.61 -10.55
CA LEU A 31 10.01 -3.37 -10.42
C LEU A 31 10.68 -4.22 -9.33
N GLU A 32 10.01 -4.45 -8.20
CA GLU A 32 10.57 -5.19 -7.07
C GLU A 32 10.07 -6.64 -7.03
N LYS A 33 10.98 -7.58 -7.24
CA LYS A 33 10.69 -9.02 -7.34
C LYS A 33 11.15 -9.84 -6.14
N GLU A 34 12.15 -9.36 -5.41
CA GLU A 34 12.85 -10.15 -4.40
C GLU A 34 12.42 -9.77 -2.98
N ASN A 35 12.22 -8.47 -2.72
CA ASN A 35 11.92 -8.00 -1.38
C ASN A 35 10.43 -8.22 -1.03
N LYS A 36 10.16 -9.25 -0.23
CA LYS A 36 8.80 -9.59 0.23
C LYS A 36 8.10 -8.47 0.97
N PHE A 37 8.83 -7.68 1.78
CA PHE A 37 8.27 -6.53 2.52
C PHE A 37 7.70 -5.47 1.57
N VAL A 38 8.50 -5.06 0.58
CA VAL A 38 8.07 -4.06 -0.41
C VAL A 38 6.93 -4.59 -1.26
N ARG A 39 7.02 -5.86 -1.70
CA ARG A 39 5.95 -6.51 -2.46
C ARG A 39 4.65 -6.55 -1.67
N PHE A 40 4.70 -6.79 -0.35
CA PHE A 40 3.54 -6.81 0.52
C PHE A 40 2.85 -5.46 0.56
N HIS A 41 3.61 -4.39 0.82
CA HIS A 41 3.06 -3.03 0.81
C HIS A 41 2.57 -2.60 -0.57
N ALA A 42 3.22 -3.06 -1.65
CA ALA A 42 2.83 -2.80 -3.03
C ALA A 42 1.48 -3.46 -3.38
N MET A 43 1.31 -4.74 -3.04
CA MET A 43 0.06 -5.47 -3.21
C MET A 43 -1.04 -4.87 -2.34
N GLN A 44 -0.77 -4.65 -1.05
CA GLN A 44 -1.74 -4.07 -0.12
C GLN A 44 -2.16 -2.66 -0.58
N SER A 45 -1.25 -1.85 -1.13
CA SER A 45 -1.59 -0.56 -1.74
C SER A 45 -2.54 -0.72 -2.93
N LEU A 46 -2.22 -1.63 -3.85
CA LEU A 46 -3.06 -1.93 -5.00
C LEU A 46 -4.48 -2.34 -4.58
N VAL A 47 -4.60 -3.36 -3.74
CA VAL A 47 -5.91 -3.93 -3.38
C VAL A 47 -6.72 -3.05 -2.41
N THR A 48 -6.07 -2.11 -1.71
CA THR A 48 -6.78 -1.12 -0.87
C THR A 48 -7.28 0.06 -1.70
N PHE A 49 -6.38 0.71 -2.44
CA PHE A 49 -6.66 2.03 -3.01
C PHE A 49 -7.33 1.97 -4.39
N LEU A 50 -7.16 0.87 -5.16
CA LEU A 50 -7.85 0.74 -6.44
C LEU A 50 -9.38 0.65 -6.25
N PRO A 51 -9.93 -0.29 -5.45
CA PRO A 51 -11.37 -0.34 -5.20
C PRO A 51 -11.89 0.96 -4.56
N LEU A 52 -11.15 1.53 -3.61
CA LEU A 52 -11.53 2.77 -2.94
C LEU A 52 -11.67 3.93 -3.94
N SER A 53 -10.77 4.04 -4.92
CA SER A 53 -10.84 5.06 -5.97
C SER A 53 -12.03 4.88 -6.93
N LEU A 54 -12.40 3.63 -7.23
CA LEU A 54 -13.56 3.33 -8.08
C LEU A 54 -14.88 3.66 -7.35
N ILE A 55 -14.98 3.29 -6.07
CA ILE A 55 -16.13 3.63 -5.22
C ILE A 55 -16.28 5.14 -5.10
N ALA A 56 -15.17 5.86 -4.90
CA ALA A 56 -15.15 7.32 -4.85
C ALA A 56 -15.59 7.99 -6.15
N SER A 57 -15.29 7.38 -7.29
CA SER A 57 -15.65 7.93 -8.61
C SER A 57 -17.12 7.72 -8.95
N ILE A 58 -17.75 6.65 -8.43
CA ILE A 58 -19.16 6.32 -8.67
C ILE A 58 -20.08 6.96 -7.62
N GLY A 59 -19.61 7.14 -6.38
CA GLY A 59 -20.33 7.81 -5.30
C GLY A 59 -19.92 9.28 -5.20
N TRP A 60 -20.70 10.18 -5.81
CA TRP A 60 -20.31 11.60 -6.01
C TRP A 60 -20.28 12.41 -4.70
N ALA A 61 -20.58 11.74 -3.58
CA ALA A 61 -20.53 12.24 -2.22
C ALA A 61 -20.03 11.13 -1.31
N ILE A 62 -18.73 10.79 -1.42
CA ILE A 62 -18.05 10.26 -0.25
C ILE A 62 -18.20 11.34 0.82
N SER A 63 -18.96 11.05 1.87
CA SER A 63 -19.16 12.01 2.96
C SER A 63 -17.78 12.47 3.46
N SER A 64 -17.66 13.73 3.88
CA SER A 64 -16.38 14.27 4.38
C SER A 64 -15.75 13.37 5.44
N LEU A 65 -16.57 12.65 6.21
CA LEU A 65 -16.14 11.64 7.17
C LEU A 65 -15.38 10.47 6.53
N VAL A 66 -15.91 9.88 5.46
CA VAL A 66 -15.25 8.74 4.78
C VAL A 66 -13.95 9.20 4.11
N GLY A 67 -13.91 10.42 3.55
CA GLY A 67 -12.67 11.01 3.03
C GLY A 67 -11.60 11.19 4.11
N ILE A 68 -12.00 11.66 5.30
CA ILE A 68 -11.08 11.79 6.45
C ILE A 68 -10.59 10.41 6.91
N LEU A 69 -11.47 9.42 7.02
CA LEU A 69 -11.08 8.05 7.40
C LEU A 69 -10.11 7.43 6.38
N ALA A 70 -10.34 7.64 5.08
CA ALA A 70 -9.44 7.20 4.03
C ALA A 70 -8.07 7.89 4.11
N LEU A 71 -8.04 9.19 4.41
CA LEU A 71 -6.81 9.94 4.61
C LEU A 71 -6.02 9.43 5.83
N ILE A 72 -6.70 9.20 6.95
CA ILE A 72 -6.08 8.63 8.16
C ILE A 72 -5.52 7.25 7.86
N LEU A 73 -6.30 6.38 7.22
CA LEU A 73 -5.85 5.06 6.81
C LEU A 73 -4.59 5.17 5.95
N TRP A 74 -4.58 6.02 4.92
CA TRP A 74 -3.44 6.23 4.04
C TRP A 74 -2.17 6.65 4.81
N LEU A 75 -2.28 7.61 5.72
CA LEU A 75 -1.16 8.06 6.55
C LEU A 75 -0.66 6.97 7.50
N VAL A 76 -1.56 6.20 8.13
CA VAL A 76 -1.19 5.07 8.99
C VAL A 76 -0.41 4.02 8.20
N MET A 77 -0.85 3.70 6.98
CA MET A 77 -0.18 2.72 6.13
C MET A 77 1.24 3.17 5.74
N MET A 78 1.39 4.44 5.35
CA MET A 78 2.71 5.03 5.06
C MET A 78 3.62 4.99 6.29
N PHE A 79 3.10 5.42 7.45
CA PHE A 79 3.85 5.47 8.69
C PHE A 79 4.31 4.08 9.14
N LYS A 80 3.42 3.09 9.06
CA LYS A 80 3.73 1.69 9.42
C LYS A 80 4.78 1.08 8.50
N ALA A 81 4.67 1.33 7.20
CA ALA A 81 5.70 0.89 6.25
C ALA A 81 7.05 1.58 6.52
N TYR A 82 7.06 2.86 6.86
CA TYR A 82 8.27 3.59 7.22
C TYR A 82 8.93 3.06 8.51
N GLN A 83 8.14 2.59 9.47
CA GLN A 83 8.62 1.90 10.67
C GLN A 83 9.17 0.49 10.38
N GLY A 84 9.02 -0.02 9.15
CA GLY A 84 9.41 -1.38 8.78
C GLY A 84 8.41 -2.45 9.23
N GLU A 85 7.17 -2.06 9.55
CA GLU A 85 6.12 -2.99 9.97
C GLU A 85 5.27 -3.45 8.78
N MET A 86 5.16 -4.77 8.59
CA MET A 86 4.16 -5.37 7.69
C MET A 86 2.77 -5.34 8.33
N TYR A 87 2.25 -4.13 8.54
CA TYR A 87 0.93 -3.93 9.12
C TYR A 87 -0.14 -4.44 8.14
N LYS A 88 -0.87 -5.47 8.56
CA LYS A 88 -1.92 -6.11 7.78
C LYS A 88 -3.26 -5.44 8.06
N LEU A 89 -3.88 -4.90 7.02
CA LEU A 89 -5.27 -4.47 7.13
C LEU A 89 -6.19 -5.70 7.26
N PRO A 90 -7.26 -5.64 8.06
CA PRO A 90 -8.22 -6.73 8.11
C PRO A 90 -8.75 -7.06 6.71
N ILE A 91 -8.84 -8.35 6.38
CA ILE A 91 -9.27 -8.89 5.07
C ILE A 91 -8.25 -8.64 3.95
N VAL A 92 -7.80 -7.41 3.76
CA VAL A 92 -6.95 -6.98 2.64
C VAL A 92 -5.49 -7.42 2.83
N GLY A 93 -4.99 -7.37 4.06
CA GLY A 93 -3.62 -7.76 4.41
C GLY A 93 -3.38 -9.25 4.22
N ASP A 94 -4.34 -10.10 4.63
CA ASP A 94 -4.25 -11.56 4.44
C ASP A 94 -4.31 -11.93 2.94
N PHE A 95 -5.09 -11.19 2.15
CA PHE A 95 -5.08 -11.36 0.69
C PHE A 95 -3.72 -10.97 0.11
N ALA A 96 -3.18 -9.82 0.50
CA ALA A 96 -1.91 -9.33 -0.01
C ALA A 96 -0.75 -10.28 0.30
N GLU A 97 -0.70 -10.84 1.51
CA GLU A 97 0.30 -11.83 1.91
C GLU A 97 0.24 -13.10 1.06
N LYS A 98 -0.96 -13.65 0.85
CA LYS A 98 -1.16 -14.86 0.03
C LYS A 98 -0.73 -14.74 -1.43
N GLN A 99 -0.57 -13.52 -1.96
CA GLN A 99 -0.10 -13.30 -3.34
C GLN A 99 1.44 -13.28 -3.44
N ILE A 100 2.14 -13.33 -2.31
CA ILE A 100 3.59 -13.09 -2.21
C ILE A 100 4.31 -14.25 -1.51
N GLU A 101 3.57 -15.08 -0.77
CA GLU A 101 3.97 -16.47 -0.48
C GLU A 101 4.08 -17.30 -1.77
#